data_AF-A0A7H0IRF3-F1
#
_entry.id   AF-A0A7H0IRF3-F1
#
_cell.length_a   1.000
_cell.length_b   1.000
_cell.length_c   1.000
_cell.angle_alpha   90.00
_cell.angle_beta   90.00
_cell.angle_gamma   90.00
#
_symmetry.space_group_name_H-M   'P 1'
#
loop_
_entity.id
_entity.type
_entity.pdbx_description
1 polymer ?
#
loop_
_entity_poly.entity_id
_entity_poly.type
_entity_poly.pdbx_seq_one_letter_code
_entity_poly.pdbx_strand_id
1 'polypeptide(L)'
;MAHDNDETETSRSGSGLGPVLRLWLVPVVLVTVVMATLASLYLGSSVNSADHLDAFPVAVVNTDRGDTGAKIVQGLRQNTDADKFDLRVLTPAEARRQMDEAKLYGAIVLPADLSQKLAGLTGPGAERPVVSVWTNPLANTSSVSLVNAFATKALTGVNETVGKQLLTAAPKATGATRLVLATPVDVHTAPYKTVPDGTGNGLSAFYYALLLVLAGFTGSVMVANLVDAQLGFIPLEWGPVYRMEEHSGRSRQSTLVLKWALMGGLAVVVSGAYVGIGAWLGMPLDHPWQLWLLGVLVIAAVAVVAQAILALLGGLGMIVSLLLFVVLAIPSSGGTTPLEALPPFIRFLAEFEPVHQVYVGTRSALYYGATWDSGLGRAVLASAVALVLGLAVGYLGTRVYDRKGLVRGHTVPAAA
;
A
#
# COMPACT_ATOMS: atom_id res chain seq x y z
N MET A 1 56.06 -37.42 -55.34
CA MET A 1 54.58 -37.44 -55.37
C MET A 1 54.14 -37.57 -53.92
N ALA A 2 54.06 -36.47 -53.17
CA ALA A 2 53.03 -35.42 -53.13
C ALA A 2 52.44 -35.51 -51.70
N HIS A 3 52.81 -34.58 -50.81
CA HIS A 3 51.96 -33.45 -50.37
C HIS A 3 50.66 -33.94 -49.71
N ASP A 4 50.19 -33.46 -48.58
CA ASP A 4 50.59 -32.42 -47.62
C ASP A 4 49.61 -32.55 -46.44
N ASN A 5 49.97 -31.94 -45.33
CA ASN A 5 49.17 -31.52 -44.17
C ASN A 5 47.63 -31.66 -44.23
N ASP A 6 47.01 -32.13 -43.14
CA ASP A 6 46.38 -31.17 -42.23
C ASP A 6 46.11 -31.76 -40.85
N GLU A 7 46.63 -31.07 -39.84
CA GLU A 7 46.09 -31.06 -38.50
C GLU A 7 44.69 -30.45 -38.56
N THR A 8 43.68 -31.10 -37.98
CA THR A 8 42.57 -30.35 -37.41
C THR A 8 42.26 -30.92 -36.04
N GLU A 9 42.90 -30.30 -35.04
CA GLU A 9 42.26 -29.91 -33.79
C GLU A 9 40.74 -30.05 -33.83
N THR A 10 40.19 -31.00 -33.06
CA THR A 10 38.82 -30.85 -32.56
C THR A 10 38.83 -29.89 -31.39
N SER A 11 39.15 -28.63 -31.68
CA SER A 11 38.81 -27.49 -30.84
C SER A 11 37.30 -27.24 -30.94
N ARG A 12 36.48 -28.10 -30.33
CA ARG A 12 35.14 -27.67 -29.87
C ARG A 12 35.26 -27.09 -28.48
N SER A 13 35.99 -25.96 -28.44
CA SER A 13 35.71 -24.88 -27.52
C SER A 13 34.29 -24.39 -27.84
N GLY A 14 33.36 -24.83 -26.99
CA GLY A 14 31.97 -24.41 -26.99
C GLY A 14 31.46 -24.66 -25.58
N SER A 15 31.84 -23.77 -24.67
CA SER A 15 31.45 -23.72 -23.25
C SER A 15 29.95 -23.41 -23.11
N GLY A 16 29.10 -24.28 -23.65
CA GLY A 16 27.66 -24.28 -23.42
C GLY A 16 27.32 -25.33 -22.36
N LEU A 17 26.75 -24.90 -21.24
CA LEU A 17 26.10 -25.81 -20.27
C LEU A 17 25.16 -26.76 -21.04
N GLY A 18 25.29 -28.08 -20.85
CA GLY A 18 24.54 -29.08 -21.61
C GLY A 18 23.01 -28.90 -21.52
N PRO A 19 22.22 -29.43 -22.49
CA PRO A 19 20.77 -29.16 -22.61
C PRO A 19 19.96 -29.52 -21.36
N VAL A 20 20.32 -30.62 -20.69
CA VAL A 20 19.70 -31.05 -19.43
C VAL A 20 20.02 -30.06 -18.32
N LEU A 21 21.30 -29.68 -18.19
CA LEU A 21 21.70 -28.73 -17.16
C LEU A 21 21.05 -27.35 -17.37
N ARG A 22 20.86 -26.90 -18.62
CA ARG A 22 20.13 -25.67 -18.95
C ARG A 22 18.63 -25.78 -18.63
N LEU A 23 18.02 -26.94 -18.84
CA LEU A 23 16.62 -27.21 -18.50
C LEU A 23 16.35 -27.06 -17.00
N TRP A 24 17.30 -27.44 -16.15
CA TRP A 24 17.18 -27.35 -14.69
C TRP A 24 17.70 -26.02 -14.13
N LEU A 25 18.85 -25.54 -14.59
CA LEU A 25 19.46 -24.32 -14.05
C LEU A 25 18.63 -23.07 -14.34
N VAL A 26 18.05 -22.94 -15.54
CA VAL A 26 17.36 -21.70 -15.92
C VAL A 26 16.13 -21.45 -15.02
N PRO A 27 15.21 -22.41 -14.80
CA PRO A 27 14.09 -22.22 -13.86
C PRO A 27 14.56 -21.99 -12.43
N VAL A 28 15.57 -22.73 -11.95
CA VAL A 28 16.07 -22.60 -10.57
C VAL A 28 16.66 -21.22 -10.33
N VAL A 29 17.53 -20.73 -11.22
CA VAL A 29 18.14 -19.40 -11.10
C VAL A 29 17.06 -18.32 -11.21
N LEU A 30 16.13 -18.43 -12.18
CA LEU A 30 15.07 -17.45 -12.37
C LEU A 30 14.18 -17.34 -11.13
N VAL A 31 13.70 -18.47 -10.60
CA VAL A 31 12.86 -18.49 -9.40
C VAL A 31 13.63 -17.97 -8.19
N THR A 32 14.89 -18.36 -8.02
CA THR A 32 15.73 -17.90 -6.90
C THR A 32 15.90 -16.39 -6.93
N VAL A 33 16.22 -15.81 -8.10
CA VAL A 33 16.39 -14.36 -8.25
C VAL A 33 15.08 -13.62 -7.95
N VAL A 34 13.95 -14.10 -8.47
CA VAL A 34 12.64 -13.49 -8.22
C VAL A 34 12.28 -13.57 -6.73
N MET A 35 12.42 -14.74 -6.11
CA MET A 35 12.08 -14.94 -4.70
C MET A 35 13.03 -14.22 -3.74
N ALA A 36 14.32 -14.14 -4.06
CA ALA A 36 15.28 -13.34 -3.29
C ALA A 36 14.98 -11.84 -3.39
N THR A 37 14.59 -11.36 -4.58
CA THR A 37 14.13 -9.97 -4.77
C THR A 37 12.89 -9.70 -3.93
N LEU A 38 11.90 -10.61 -3.96
CA LEU A 38 10.68 -10.50 -3.16
C LEU A 38 11.00 -10.47 -1.66
N ALA A 39 11.82 -11.41 -1.18
CA ALA A 39 12.25 -11.44 0.22
C ALA A 39 12.94 -10.14 0.62
N SER A 40 13.80 -9.60 -0.25
CA SER A 40 14.51 -8.33 -0.01
C SER A 40 13.56 -7.15 0.06
N LEU A 41 12.54 -7.07 -0.81
CA LEU A 41 11.53 -6.02 -0.79
C LEU A 41 10.65 -6.11 0.46
N TYR A 42 10.21 -7.32 0.82
CA TYR A 42 9.28 -7.53 1.93
C TYR A 42 9.99 -7.28 3.27
N LEU A 43 11.13 -7.92 3.51
CA LEU A 43 11.90 -7.75 4.74
C LEU A 43 12.52 -6.35 4.82
N GLY A 44 13.01 -5.81 3.69
CA GLY A 44 13.56 -4.46 3.62
C GLY A 44 12.52 -3.39 3.97
N SER A 45 11.24 -3.61 3.67
CA SER A 45 10.16 -2.69 4.04
C SER A 45 9.79 -2.72 5.53
N SER A 46 10.05 -3.84 6.23
CA SER A 46 9.52 -4.07 7.58
C SER A 46 10.55 -4.00 8.71
N VAL A 47 11.81 -4.37 8.45
CA VAL A 47 12.80 -4.56 9.53
C VAL A 47 13.28 -3.22 10.12
N ASN A 48 13.53 -2.20 9.29
CA ASN A 48 14.10 -0.92 9.71
C ASN A 48 13.27 0.30 9.26
N SER A 49 11.95 0.24 9.38
CA SER A 49 11.07 1.31 8.88
C SER A 49 11.34 2.68 9.54
N ALA A 50 11.84 2.71 10.78
CA ALA A 50 12.19 3.95 11.47
C ALA A 50 13.45 4.66 10.90
N ASP A 51 14.34 3.93 10.23
CA ASP A 51 15.53 4.49 9.59
C ASP A 51 15.20 5.17 8.26
N HIS A 52 14.06 4.81 7.67
CA HIS A 52 13.59 5.30 6.38
C HIS A 52 12.46 6.35 6.49
N LEU A 53 12.32 6.98 7.66
CA LEU A 53 11.35 8.06 7.84
C LEU A 53 11.65 9.23 6.90
N ASP A 54 10.62 9.68 6.19
CA ASP A 54 10.64 10.75 5.22
C ASP A 54 9.34 11.55 5.32
N ALA A 55 9.43 12.80 5.80
CA ALA A 55 8.29 13.69 5.95
C ALA A 55 7.07 13.05 6.67
N PHE A 56 7.30 12.21 7.69
CA PHE A 56 6.26 11.50 8.43
C PHE A 56 5.27 12.49 9.10
N PRO A 57 3.98 12.53 8.72
CA PRO A 57 3.05 13.57 9.16
C PRO A 57 2.62 13.43 10.62
N VAL A 58 3.03 14.39 11.44
CA VAL A 58 2.62 14.54 12.83
C VAL A 58 2.22 15.99 13.10
N ALA A 59 1.31 16.20 14.03
CA ALA A 59 0.88 17.55 14.38
C ALA A 59 1.20 17.94 15.81
N VAL A 60 1.33 19.24 16.04
CA VAL A 60 1.18 19.83 17.37
C VAL A 60 0.03 20.83 17.34
N VAL A 61 -0.86 20.70 18.32
CA VAL A 61 -2.02 21.56 18.52
C VAL A 61 -1.82 22.29 19.84
N ASN A 62 -1.72 23.61 19.76
CA ASN A 62 -1.61 24.44 20.96
C ASN A 62 -2.95 25.10 21.28
N THR A 63 -3.57 24.72 22.39
CA THR A 63 -4.75 25.42 22.94
C THR A 63 -4.41 26.26 24.17
N ASP A 64 -3.17 26.19 24.65
CA ASP A 64 -2.68 26.95 25.80
C ASP A 64 -2.86 28.45 25.59
N ARG A 65 -3.37 29.13 26.62
CA ARG A 65 -3.60 30.58 26.59
C ARG A 65 -2.37 31.39 27.03
N GLY A 66 -1.35 30.74 27.58
CA GLY A 66 -0.12 31.40 28.02
C GLY A 66 1.06 31.22 27.07
N ASP A 67 2.19 31.83 27.43
CA ASP A 67 3.40 31.84 26.60
C ASP A 67 4.16 30.50 26.59
N THR A 68 3.91 29.63 27.58
CA THR A 68 4.66 28.36 27.71
C THR A 68 4.32 27.40 26.58
N GLY A 69 3.04 27.30 26.18
CA GLY A 69 2.63 26.50 25.04
C GLY A 69 3.31 26.95 23.75
N ALA A 70 3.42 28.26 23.50
CA ALA A 70 4.12 28.79 22.34
C ALA A 70 5.62 28.44 22.32
N LYS A 71 6.28 28.53 23.48
CA LYS A 71 7.70 28.10 23.65
C LYS A 71 7.89 26.61 23.43
N ILE A 72 6.96 25.77 23.92
CA ILE A 72 6.98 24.33 23.68
C ILE A 72 6.85 24.04 22.18
N VAL A 73 5.90 24.66 21.48
CA VAL A 73 5.74 24.50 20.02
C VAL A 73 7.01 24.90 19.27
N GLN A 74 7.63 26.02 19.65
CA GLN A 74 8.89 26.45 19.05
C GLN A 74 10.02 25.44 19.30
N GLY A 75 10.16 24.94 20.52
CA GLY A 75 11.15 23.92 20.87
C GLY A 75 10.93 22.60 20.14
N LEU A 76 9.66 22.20 19.95
CA LEU A 76 9.32 21.02 19.15
C LEU A 76 9.73 21.19 17.69
N ARG A 77 9.46 22.36 17.08
CA ARG A 77 9.89 22.66 15.71
C ARG A 77 11.41 22.64 15.54
N GLN A 78 12.16 23.16 16.51
CA GLN A 78 13.61 23.22 16.45
C GLN A 78 14.30 21.87 16.67
N ASN A 79 13.72 21.02 17.52
CA ASN A 79 14.32 19.74 17.90
C ASN A 79 13.76 18.54 17.09
N THR A 80 12.83 18.79 16.18
CA THR A 80 12.31 17.78 15.27
C THR A 80 13.17 17.74 14.02
N ASP A 81 13.58 16.53 13.64
CA ASP A 81 14.29 16.27 12.39
C ASP A 81 13.33 16.47 11.21
N ALA A 82 13.54 17.55 10.44
CA ALA A 82 12.66 17.97 9.36
C ALA A 82 12.73 17.05 8.14
N ASP A 83 13.80 16.26 7.99
CA ASP A 83 13.89 15.27 6.91
C ASP A 83 13.00 14.06 7.22
N LYS A 84 12.90 13.71 8.51
CA LYS A 84 12.14 12.54 8.97
C LYS A 84 10.67 12.84 9.26
N PHE A 85 10.35 14.00 9.79
CA PHE A 85 9.02 14.34 10.30
C PHE A 85 8.49 15.64 9.69
N ASP A 86 7.30 15.57 9.11
CA ASP A 86 6.51 16.76 8.75
C ASP A 86 5.71 17.20 9.98
N LEU A 87 6.33 18.00 10.85
CA LEU A 87 5.70 18.55 12.05
C LEU A 87 4.84 19.78 11.70
N ARG A 88 3.52 19.55 11.63
CA ARG A 88 2.53 20.59 11.33
C ARG A 88 2.03 21.26 12.61
N VAL A 89 2.01 22.59 12.65
CA VAL A 89 1.33 23.33 13.73
C VAL A 89 -0.06 23.68 13.26
N LEU A 90 -1.06 23.11 13.92
CA LEU A 90 -2.45 23.15 13.46
C LEU A 90 -3.37 23.72 14.52
N THR A 91 -4.48 24.30 14.07
CA THR A 91 -5.61 24.60 14.94
C THR A 91 -6.29 23.28 15.36
N PRO A 92 -7.06 23.26 16.46
CA PRO A 92 -7.83 22.06 16.83
C PRO A 92 -8.76 21.57 15.73
N ALA A 93 -9.35 22.49 14.96
CA ALA A 93 -10.23 22.15 13.84
C ALA A 93 -9.45 21.53 12.67
N GLU A 94 -8.32 22.11 12.28
CA GLU A 94 -7.47 21.58 11.21
C GLU A 94 -6.92 20.21 11.55
N ALA A 95 -6.47 20.02 12.81
CA ALA A 95 -5.95 18.75 13.27
C ALA A 95 -7.02 17.65 13.22
N ARG A 96 -8.23 17.93 13.70
CA ARG A 96 -9.35 16.98 13.59
C ARG A 96 -9.66 16.64 12.14
N ARG A 97 -9.79 17.65 11.27
CA ARG A 97 -10.04 17.44 9.83
C ARG A 97 -8.96 16.55 9.19
N GLN A 98 -7.68 16.84 9.42
CA GLN A 98 -6.60 16.03 8.83
C GLN A 98 -6.49 14.63 9.45
N MET A 99 -6.84 14.45 10.72
CA MET A 99 -6.96 13.11 11.33
C MET A 99 -8.14 12.32 10.75
N ASP A 100 -9.25 13.00 10.47
CA ASP A 100 -10.46 12.47 9.81
C ASP A 100 -10.30 12.23 8.30
N GLU A 101 -9.23 12.75 7.70
CA GLU A 101 -8.86 12.51 6.30
C GLU A 101 -7.69 11.52 6.17
N ALA A 102 -7.24 10.92 7.28
CA ALA A 102 -6.05 10.05 7.33
C ALA A 102 -4.76 10.71 6.81
N LYS A 103 -4.67 12.05 6.88
CA LYS A 103 -3.49 12.85 6.48
C LYS A 103 -2.49 13.08 7.62
N LEU A 104 -2.84 12.64 8.83
CA LEU A 104 -2.02 12.67 10.03
C LEU A 104 -2.06 11.31 10.74
N TYR A 105 -0.90 10.84 11.17
CA TYR A 105 -0.78 9.62 11.98
C TYR A 105 -0.95 9.90 13.48
N GLY A 106 -0.70 11.14 13.92
CA GLY A 106 -0.91 11.54 15.31
C GLY A 106 -0.73 13.02 15.56
N ALA A 107 -1.11 13.46 16.77
CA ALA A 107 -1.01 14.84 17.20
C ALA A 107 -0.66 14.96 18.69
N ILE A 108 0.25 15.86 19.04
CA ILE A 108 0.51 16.29 20.41
C ILE A 108 -0.40 17.49 20.70
N VAL A 109 -1.23 17.41 21.74
CA VAL A 109 -2.20 18.44 22.09
C VAL A 109 -1.86 19.04 23.44
N LEU A 110 -1.48 20.32 23.41
CA LEU A 110 -1.21 21.13 24.59
C LEU A 110 -2.53 21.70 25.10
N PRO A 111 -2.94 21.42 26.35
CA PRO A 111 -4.23 21.83 26.88
C PRO A 111 -4.27 23.34 27.18
N ALA A 112 -5.48 23.89 27.25
CA ALA A 112 -5.70 25.33 27.40
C ALA A 112 -5.21 25.92 28.73
N ASP A 113 -5.06 25.06 29.74
CA ASP A 113 -4.63 25.38 31.10
C ASP A 113 -3.14 25.03 31.35
N LEU A 114 -2.37 24.67 30.31
CA LEU A 114 -0.99 24.21 30.45
C LEU A 114 -0.11 25.24 31.19
N SER A 115 -0.06 26.48 30.73
CA SER A 115 0.75 27.54 31.37
C SER A 115 0.27 27.83 32.79
N GLN A 116 -1.05 27.81 33.01
CA GLN A 116 -1.64 28.06 34.32
C GLN A 116 -1.26 26.97 35.33
N LYS A 117 -1.38 25.69 34.95
CA LYS A 117 -1.03 24.56 35.82
C LYS A 117 0.47 24.51 36.09
N LEU A 118 1.31 24.76 35.09
CA LEU A 118 2.77 24.82 35.27
C LEU A 118 3.18 25.90 36.28
N ALA A 119 2.59 27.10 36.19
CA ALA A 119 2.84 28.16 37.16
C ALA A 119 2.37 27.78 38.59
N GLY A 120 1.26 27.03 38.67
CA GLY A 120 0.70 26.54 39.93
C GLY A 120 1.44 25.37 40.58
N LEU A 121 2.40 24.73 39.91
CA LEU A 121 3.10 23.54 40.43
C LEU A 121 3.93 23.79 41.70
N THR A 122 4.20 25.04 42.04
CA THR A 122 4.92 25.42 43.26
C THR A 122 4.00 25.69 44.45
N GLY A 123 2.68 25.70 44.24
CA GLY A 123 1.66 25.96 45.27
C GLY A 123 1.03 24.70 45.89
N PRO A 124 0.22 24.88 46.95
CA PRO A 124 -0.55 23.78 47.54
C PRO A 124 -1.62 23.26 46.56
N GLY A 125 -1.76 21.93 46.44
CA GLY A 125 -2.69 21.30 45.50
C GLY A 125 -2.17 21.23 44.05
N ALA A 126 -0.85 21.18 43.86
CA ALA A 126 -0.20 21.12 42.56
C ALA A 126 -0.69 19.94 41.70
N GLU A 127 -1.33 20.25 40.58
CA GLU A 127 -1.71 19.28 39.55
C GLU A 127 -0.87 19.49 38.29
N ARG A 128 -0.32 18.41 37.75
CA ARG A 128 0.43 18.45 36.49
C ARG A 128 -0.53 18.68 35.32
N PRO A 129 -0.20 19.57 34.36
CA PRO A 129 -0.92 19.60 33.10
C PRO A 129 -0.78 18.27 32.37
N VAL A 130 -1.88 17.84 31.74
CA VAL A 130 -1.94 16.62 30.95
C VAL A 130 -1.82 16.98 29.47
N VAL A 131 -0.68 16.67 28.87
CA VAL A 131 -0.50 16.76 27.41
C VAL A 131 -0.99 15.46 26.79
N SER A 132 -1.92 15.58 25.85
CA SER A 132 -2.51 14.42 25.18
C SER A 132 -1.75 14.09 23.90
N VAL A 133 -1.48 12.82 23.68
CA VAL A 133 -0.93 12.30 22.41
C VAL A 133 -2.01 11.51 21.72
N TRP A 134 -2.53 12.04 20.63
CA TRP A 134 -3.52 11.37 19.79
C TRP A 134 -2.82 10.49 18.76
N THR A 135 -3.20 9.22 18.66
CA THR A 135 -2.74 8.29 17.61
C THR A 135 -3.87 7.97 16.64
N ASN A 136 -3.56 7.64 15.39
CA ASN A 136 -4.54 7.31 14.36
C ASN A 136 -4.40 5.86 13.86
N PRO A 137 -4.79 4.86 14.66
CA PRO A 137 -4.63 3.44 14.31
C PRO A 137 -5.39 3.03 13.04
N LEU A 138 -6.51 3.70 12.73
CA LEU A 138 -7.28 3.48 11.51
C LEU A 138 -6.58 4.02 10.25
N ALA A 139 -5.64 4.95 10.40
CA ALA A 139 -4.84 5.44 9.28
C ALA A 139 -3.77 4.40 8.96
N ASN A 140 -3.04 3.92 9.96
CA ASN A 140 -2.12 2.80 9.85
C ASN A 140 -1.77 2.26 11.25
N THR A 141 -1.91 0.95 11.47
CA THR A 141 -1.70 0.33 12.79
C THR A 141 -0.26 0.45 13.28
N SER A 142 0.72 0.24 12.41
CA SER A 142 2.14 0.31 12.77
C SER A 142 2.62 1.73 13.04
N SER A 143 1.95 2.74 12.47
CA SER A 143 2.28 4.16 12.72
C SER A 143 2.12 4.58 14.18
N VAL A 144 1.30 3.87 14.97
CA VAL A 144 1.08 4.15 16.39
C VAL A 144 2.38 4.06 17.20
N SER A 145 3.23 3.07 16.92
CA SER A 145 4.51 2.94 17.61
C SER A 145 5.49 4.05 17.24
N LEU A 146 5.49 4.47 15.96
CA LEU A 146 6.30 5.60 15.47
C LEU A 146 5.86 6.93 16.11
N VAL A 147 4.55 7.19 16.19
CA VAL A 147 4.00 8.37 16.87
C VAL A 147 4.35 8.36 18.35
N ASN A 148 4.24 7.22 19.03
CA ASN A 148 4.60 7.09 20.44
C ASN A 148 6.11 7.34 20.67
N ALA A 149 6.97 6.81 19.80
CA ALA A 149 8.41 7.05 19.87
C ALA A 149 8.74 8.55 19.66
N PHE A 150 8.11 9.18 18.66
CA PHE A 150 8.24 10.61 18.41
C PHE A 150 7.78 11.43 19.63
N ALA A 151 6.57 11.18 20.13
CA ALA A 151 6.00 11.90 21.26
C ALA A 151 6.80 11.71 22.55
N THR A 152 7.31 10.50 22.80
CA THR A 152 8.16 10.22 23.96
C THR A 152 9.43 11.04 23.90
N LYS A 153 10.16 11.03 22.77
CA LYS A 153 11.38 11.83 22.59
C LYS A 153 11.09 13.33 22.74
N ALA A 154 10.05 13.81 22.06
CA ALA A 154 9.62 15.21 22.08
C ALA A 154 9.26 15.70 23.51
N LEU A 155 8.39 14.97 24.20
CA LEU A 155 7.88 15.36 25.52
C LEU A 155 8.89 15.12 26.65
N THR A 156 9.84 14.21 26.47
CA THR A 156 11.02 14.10 27.35
C THR A 156 11.86 15.37 27.28
N GLY A 157 12.16 15.87 26.08
CA GLY A 157 12.88 17.14 25.90
C GLY A 157 12.13 18.34 26.48
N VAL A 158 10.80 18.35 26.37
CA VAL A 158 9.94 19.37 27.00
C VAL A 158 10.04 19.30 28.52
N ASN A 159 9.88 18.11 29.11
CA ASN A 159 9.98 17.89 30.56
C ASN A 159 11.36 18.31 31.10
N GLU A 160 12.44 17.96 30.41
CA GLU A 160 13.79 18.37 30.81
C GLU A 160 13.97 19.89 30.77
N THR A 161 13.49 20.56 29.71
CA THR A 161 13.68 22.00 29.52
C THR A 161 12.83 22.81 30.49
N VAL A 162 11.52 22.53 30.54
CA VAL A 162 10.59 23.22 31.43
C VAL A 162 10.89 22.87 32.88
N GLY A 163 11.24 21.61 33.17
CA GLY A 163 11.57 21.18 34.51
C GLY A 163 12.82 21.85 35.07
N LYS A 164 13.88 22.02 34.25
CA LYS A 164 15.04 22.84 34.64
C LYS A 164 14.65 24.27 34.99
N GLN A 165 13.82 24.92 34.17
CA GLN A 165 13.35 26.30 34.42
C GLN A 165 12.56 26.40 35.72
N LEU A 166 11.64 25.47 35.97
CA LEU A 166 10.84 25.43 37.19
C LEU A 166 11.69 25.16 38.44
N LEU A 167 12.66 24.24 38.36
CA LEU A 167 13.59 23.96 39.46
C LEU A 167 14.50 25.15 39.77
N THR A 168 14.92 25.93 38.77
CA THR A 168 15.65 27.19 38.97
C THR A 168 14.78 28.26 39.63
N ALA A 169 13.50 28.34 39.27
CA ALA A 169 12.55 29.28 39.86
C ALA A 169 12.15 28.90 41.31
N ALA A 170 12.23 27.61 41.67
CA ALA A 170 11.85 27.09 42.98
C ALA A 170 13.03 26.35 43.68
N PRO A 171 14.12 27.04 44.03
CA PRO A 171 15.34 26.40 44.58
C PRO A 171 15.12 25.74 45.95
N LYS A 172 14.03 26.08 46.65
CA LYS A 172 13.64 25.52 47.95
C LYS A 172 12.78 24.25 47.85
N ALA A 173 12.43 23.79 46.64
CA ALA A 173 11.62 22.59 46.46
C ALA A 173 12.38 21.33 46.89
N THR A 174 11.74 20.48 47.70
CA THR A 174 12.31 19.23 48.23
C THR A 174 11.36 18.04 48.01
N GLY A 175 11.89 16.82 48.13
CA GLY A 175 11.10 15.59 48.08
C GLY A 175 10.20 15.46 46.85
N ALA A 176 8.91 15.18 47.10
CA ALA A 176 7.90 15.00 46.07
C ALA A 176 7.70 16.23 45.16
N THR A 177 7.76 17.44 45.70
CA THR A 177 7.65 18.67 44.90
C THR A 177 8.79 18.77 43.89
N ARG A 178 10.03 18.43 44.28
CA ARG A 178 11.17 18.43 43.37
C ARG A 178 11.01 17.42 42.23
N LEU A 179 10.45 16.24 42.50
CA LEU A 179 10.16 15.23 41.49
C LEU A 179 9.11 15.72 40.49
N VAL A 180 8.02 16.32 40.98
CA VAL A 180 6.97 16.91 40.13
C VAL A 180 7.53 18.03 39.26
N LEU A 181 8.39 18.90 39.80
CA LEU A 181 9.01 19.97 39.01
C LEU A 181 10.04 19.44 38.00
N ALA A 182 10.65 18.27 38.22
CA ALA A 182 11.59 17.66 37.27
C ALA A 182 10.87 17.05 36.05
N THR A 183 9.64 16.55 36.23
CA THR A 183 8.77 16.04 35.16
C THR A 183 7.39 16.71 35.21
N PRO A 184 7.34 18.02 34.90
CA PRO A 184 6.18 18.85 35.20
C PRO A 184 4.97 18.54 34.32
N VAL A 185 5.15 17.88 33.17
CA VAL A 185 4.07 17.53 32.25
C VAL A 185 3.78 16.04 32.34
N ASP A 186 2.50 15.71 32.54
CA ASP A 186 2.00 14.34 32.44
C ASP A 186 1.58 14.05 30.99
N VAL A 187 1.89 12.86 30.50
CA VAL A 187 1.64 12.48 29.09
C VAL A 187 0.58 11.40 29.06
N HIS A 188 -0.52 11.67 28.37
CA HIS A 188 -1.59 10.71 28.18
C HIS A 188 -1.78 10.38 26.70
N THR A 189 -1.47 9.15 26.32
CA THR A 189 -1.63 8.68 24.95
C THR A 189 -2.97 7.97 24.78
N ALA A 190 -3.74 8.35 23.76
CA ALA A 190 -5.00 7.70 23.42
C ALA A 190 -5.23 7.72 21.90
N PRO A 191 -5.93 6.73 21.35
CA PRO A 191 -6.35 6.78 19.95
C PRO A 191 -7.36 7.93 19.74
N TYR A 192 -7.23 8.66 18.64
CA TYR A 192 -8.13 9.77 18.29
C TYR A 192 -9.58 9.28 18.09
N LYS A 193 -9.73 8.15 17.41
CA LYS A 193 -10.97 7.37 17.32
C LYS A 193 -10.71 5.98 17.88
N THR A 194 -11.64 5.47 18.67
CA THR A 194 -11.61 4.07 19.10
C THR A 194 -11.67 3.18 17.88
N VAL A 195 -10.84 2.15 17.85
CA VAL A 195 -10.85 1.16 16.77
C VAL A 195 -12.08 0.27 16.95
N PRO A 196 -13.04 0.25 16.01
CA PRO A 196 -14.21 -0.61 16.15
C PRO A 196 -13.82 -2.09 16.13
N ASP A 197 -14.58 -2.91 16.85
CA ASP A 197 -14.48 -4.36 16.75
C ASP A 197 -14.76 -4.83 15.32
N GLY A 198 -14.19 -5.98 14.93
CA GLY A 198 -14.36 -6.53 13.57
C GLY A 198 -13.51 -5.86 12.49
N THR A 199 -12.71 -4.82 12.81
CA THR A 199 -11.81 -4.17 11.84
C THR A 199 -10.42 -4.82 11.71
N GLY A 200 -10.12 -5.82 12.55
CA GLY A 200 -8.78 -6.43 12.61
C GLY A 200 -7.69 -5.42 12.98
N ASN A 201 -7.93 -4.58 13.99
CA ASN A 201 -7.05 -3.48 14.40
C ASN A 201 -6.78 -2.44 13.28
N GLY A 202 -7.76 -2.22 12.40
CA GLY A 202 -7.64 -1.33 11.24
C GLY A 202 -7.14 -2.03 9.96
N LEU A 203 -6.61 -3.25 10.03
CA LEU A 203 -6.07 -3.96 8.86
C LEU A 203 -7.14 -4.47 7.88
N SER A 204 -8.43 -4.47 8.23
CA SER A 204 -9.49 -4.93 7.33
C SER A 204 -9.50 -4.16 6.00
N ALA A 205 -9.19 -2.85 6.00
CA ALA A 205 -9.08 -2.06 4.78
C ALA A 205 -7.95 -2.54 3.85
N PHE A 206 -6.81 -2.95 4.41
CA PHE A 206 -5.70 -3.50 3.64
C PHE A 206 -6.07 -4.85 3.01
N TYR A 207 -6.62 -5.77 3.79
CA TYR A 207 -7.03 -7.08 3.27
C TYR A 207 -8.17 -6.97 2.26
N TYR A 208 -9.12 -6.07 2.47
CA TYR A 208 -10.21 -5.84 1.52
C TYR A 208 -9.68 -5.27 0.20
N ALA A 209 -8.74 -4.33 0.23
CA ALA A 209 -8.06 -3.84 -0.97
C ALA A 209 -7.31 -4.95 -1.72
N LEU A 210 -6.60 -5.81 -0.99
CA LEU A 210 -5.92 -6.97 -1.56
C LEU A 210 -6.91 -7.93 -2.22
N LEU A 211 -8.06 -8.20 -1.61
CA LEU A 211 -9.13 -9.02 -2.18
C LEU A 211 -9.65 -8.44 -3.50
N LEU A 212 -9.88 -7.12 -3.58
CA LEU A 212 -10.33 -6.46 -4.81
C LEU A 212 -9.32 -6.61 -5.96
N VAL A 213 -8.03 -6.41 -5.68
CA VAL A 213 -6.99 -6.56 -6.70
C VAL A 213 -6.83 -8.03 -7.09
N LEU A 214 -6.86 -8.96 -6.14
CA LEU A 214 -6.83 -10.40 -6.41
C LEU A 214 -8.03 -10.86 -7.24
N ALA A 215 -9.24 -10.35 -6.96
CA ALA A 215 -10.43 -10.63 -7.76
C ALA A 215 -10.28 -10.15 -9.20
N GLY A 216 -9.77 -8.92 -9.38
CA GLY A 216 -9.48 -8.36 -10.70
C GLY A 216 -8.45 -9.21 -11.43
N PHE A 217 -7.28 -9.45 -10.84
CA PHE A 217 -6.18 -10.17 -11.50
C PHE A 217 -6.47 -11.66 -11.69
N THR A 218 -6.75 -12.40 -10.61
CA THR A 218 -6.99 -13.85 -10.67
C THR A 218 -8.24 -14.15 -11.49
N GLY A 219 -9.31 -13.38 -11.31
CA GLY A 219 -10.52 -13.50 -12.13
C GLY A 219 -10.23 -13.26 -13.62
N SER A 220 -9.38 -12.28 -13.94
CA SER A 220 -9.01 -12.01 -15.32
C SER A 220 -8.24 -13.15 -15.99
N VAL A 221 -7.36 -13.83 -15.25
CA VAL A 221 -6.61 -15.01 -15.72
C VAL A 221 -7.55 -16.19 -15.92
N MET A 222 -8.46 -16.43 -14.96
CA MET A 222 -9.47 -17.48 -15.07
C MET A 222 -10.37 -17.27 -16.28
N VAL A 223 -10.92 -16.06 -16.47
CA VAL A 223 -11.72 -15.70 -17.63
C VAL A 223 -10.91 -15.80 -18.92
N ALA A 224 -9.66 -15.34 -18.92
CA ALA A 224 -8.81 -15.40 -20.10
C ALA A 224 -8.59 -16.85 -20.55
N ASN A 225 -8.26 -17.76 -19.62
CA ASN A 225 -8.04 -19.17 -19.90
C ASN A 225 -9.34 -19.88 -20.31
N LEU A 226 -10.44 -19.65 -19.59
CA LEU A 226 -11.70 -20.34 -19.88
C LEU A 226 -12.28 -19.91 -21.24
N VAL A 227 -12.24 -18.61 -21.55
CA VAL A 227 -12.67 -18.09 -22.85
C VAL A 227 -11.73 -18.56 -23.95
N ASP A 228 -10.40 -18.55 -23.73
CA ASP A 228 -9.47 -19.05 -24.75
C ASP A 228 -9.64 -20.55 -25.01
N ALA A 229 -9.97 -21.34 -23.97
CA ALA A 229 -10.24 -22.76 -24.11
C ALA A 229 -11.54 -23.03 -24.88
N GLN A 230 -12.62 -22.33 -24.54
CA GLN A 230 -13.91 -22.46 -25.23
C GLN A 230 -13.87 -21.97 -26.69
N LEU A 231 -12.94 -21.09 -27.04
CA LEU A 231 -12.77 -20.58 -28.40
C LEU A 231 -11.74 -21.37 -29.23
N GLY A 232 -11.19 -22.45 -28.68
CA GLY A 232 -10.21 -23.32 -29.36
C GLY A 232 -8.83 -22.68 -29.55
N PHE A 233 -8.40 -21.79 -28.65
CA PHE A 233 -7.04 -21.23 -28.65
C PHE A 233 -6.06 -22.00 -27.76
N ILE A 234 -6.55 -22.63 -26.70
CA ILE A 234 -5.77 -23.47 -25.77
C ILE A 234 -6.60 -24.71 -25.38
N PRO A 235 -5.99 -25.82 -24.98
CA PRO A 235 -6.74 -26.97 -24.49
C PRO A 235 -7.34 -26.69 -23.10
N LEU A 236 -8.50 -27.27 -22.84
CA LEU A 236 -9.09 -27.38 -21.51
C LEU A 236 -8.58 -28.66 -20.84
N GLU A 237 -7.91 -28.52 -19.70
CA GLU A 237 -7.35 -29.63 -18.92
C GLU A 237 -7.90 -29.62 -17.50
N TRP A 238 -8.84 -30.52 -17.20
CA TRP A 238 -9.47 -30.65 -15.88
C TRP A 238 -9.37 -32.10 -15.42
N GLY A 239 -8.35 -32.39 -14.60
CA GLY A 239 -8.06 -33.75 -14.15
C GLY A 239 -7.86 -34.69 -15.35
N PRO A 240 -8.67 -35.75 -15.53
CA PRO A 240 -8.54 -36.67 -16.65
C PRO A 240 -9.12 -36.12 -17.97
N VAL A 241 -9.80 -34.97 -17.96
CA VAL A 241 -10.46 -34.40 -19.15
C VAL A 241 -9.47 -33.50 -19.88
N TYR A 242 -9.05 -33.92 -21.07
CA TYR A 242 -8.35 -33.10 -22.05
C TYR A 242 -9.25 -32.87 -23.27
N ARG A 243 -9.59 -31.61 -23.56
CA ARG A 243 -10.40 -31.24 -24.73
C ARG A 243 -9.81 -30.03 -25.42
N MET A 244 -9.61 -30.12 -26.73
CA MET A 244 -9.25 -29.00 -27.59
C MET A 244 -10.43 -28.72 -28.52
N GLU A 245 -11.09 -27.59 -28.31
CA GLU A 245 -12.20 -27.15 -29.17
C GLU A 245 -11.69 -26.69 -30.54
N GLU A 246 -12.57 -26.70 -31.53
CA GLU A 246 -12.24 -26.17 -32.85
C GLU A 246 -11.98 -24.67 -32.80
N HIS A 247 -11.02 -24.22 -33.61
CA HIS A 247 -10.62 -22.83 -33.62
C HIS A 247 -11.75 -21.93 -34.14
N SER A 248 -12.31 -21.09 -33.27
CA SER A 248 -13.47 -20.25 -33.58
C SER A 248 -13.26 -19.18 -34.66
N GLY A 249 -12.01 -18.96 -35.11
CA GLY A 249 -11.66 -17.93 -36.10
C GLY A 249 -11.83 -16.49 -35.62
N ARG A 250 -12.17 -16.27 -34.34
CA ARG A 250 -12.33 -14.94 -33.77
C ARG A 250 -11.01 -14.17 -33.72
N SER A 251 -11.06 -12.88 -34.04
CA SER A 251 -9.90 -12.00 -33.98
C SER A 251 -9.48 -11.74 -32.53
N ARG A 252 -8.20 -11.39 -32.32
CA ARG A 252 -7.65 -11.13 -30.98
C ARG A 252 -8.38 -9.97 -30.29
N GLN A 253 -8.74 -8.96 -31.06
CA GLN A 253 -9.50 -7.81 -30.59
C GLN A 253 -10.91 -8.23 -30.13
N SER A 254 -11.63 -9.03 -30.93
CA SER A 254 -12.99 -9.47 -30.58
C SER A 254 -13.02 -10.33 -29.31
N THR A 255 -12.05 -11.23 -29.16
CA THR A 255 -11.90 -12.07 -27.97
C THR A 255 -11.56 -11.25 -26.74
N LEU A 256 -10.72 -10.22 -26.86
CA LEU A 256 -10.38 -9.33 -25.75
C LEU A 256 -11.59 -8.53 -25.26
N VAL A 257 -12.38 -7.96 -26.18
CA VAL A 257 -13.59 -7.21 -25.84
C VAL A 257 -14.62 -8.10 -25.13
N LEU A 258 -14.78 -9.35 -25.57
CA LEU A 258 -15.64 -10.32 -24.89
C LEU A 258 -15.18 -10.58 -23.44
N LYS A 259 -13.87 -10.78 -23.24
CA LYS A 259 -13.28 -11.00 -21.91
C LYS A 259 -13.49 -9.79 -20.99
N TRP A 260 -13.33 -8.58 -21.51
CA TRP A 260 -13.61 -7.35 -20.76
C TRP A 260 -15.08 -7.22 -20.37
N ALA A 261 -16.01 -7.53 -21.29
CA ALA A 261 -17.44 -7.50 -21.00
C ALA A 261 -17.82 -8.50 -19.89
N LEU A 262 -17.28 -9.72 -19.95
CA LEU A 262 -17.47 -10.72 -18.91
C LEU A 262 -16.91 -10.25 -17.55
N MET A 263 -15.71 -9.67 -17.53
CA MET A 263 -15.12 -9.14 -16.30
C MET A 263 -15.90 -7.95 -15.73
N GLY A 264 -16.50 -7.11 -16.57
CA GLY A 264 -17.40 -6.05 -16.12
C GLY A 264 -18.61 -6.58 -15.35
N GLY A 265 -19.25 -7.64 -15.86
CA GLY A 265 -20.34 -8.32 -15.15
C GLY A 265 -19.87 -9.02 -13.87
N LEU A 266 -18.72 -9.69 -13.93
CA LEU A 266 -18.14 -10.37 -12.77
C LEU A 266 -17.76 -9.39 -11.64
N ALA A 267 -17.26 -8.20 -11.99
CA ALA A 267 -16.89 -7.17 -11.02
C ALA A 267 -18.07 -6.74 -10.16
N VAL A 268 -19.25 -6.58 -10.76
CA VAL A 268 -20.51 -6.25 -10.07
C VAL A 268 -20.88 -7.32 -9.04
N VAL A 269 -20.84 -8.59 -9.45
CA VAL A 269 -21.22 -9.74 -8.61
C VAL A 269 -20.21 -9.95 -7.48
N VAL A 270 -18.91 -9.97 -7.80
CA VAL A 270 -17.84 -10.25 -6.83
C VAL A 270 -17.72 -9.13 -5.80
N SER A 271 -17.79 -7.87 -6.22
CA SER A 271 -17.78 -6.76 -5.26
C SER A 271 -19.00 -6.80 -4.33
N GLY A 272 -20.18 -7.13 -4.86
CA GLY A 272 -21.39 -7.31 -4.05
C GLY A 272 -21.23 -8.45 -3.04
N ALA A 273 -20.66 -9.57 -3.47
CA ALA A 273 -20.35 -10.70 -2.58
C ALA A 273 -19.37 -10.30 -1.47
N TYR A 274 -18.34 -9.49 -1.75
CA TYR A 274 -17.40 -9.05 -0.72
C TYR A 274 -18.04 -8.13 0.33
N VAL A 275 -18.92 -7.21 -0.08
CA VAL A 275 -19.70 -6.41 0.88
C VAL A 275 -20.60 -7.32 1.73
N GLY A 276 -21.29 -8.28 1.10
CA GLY A 276 -22.14 -9.24 1.81
C GLY A 276 -21.37 -10.13 2.80
N ILE A 277 -20.21 -10.64 2.40
CA ILE A 277 -19.33 -11.44 3.26
C ILE A 277 -18.78 -10.58 4.41
N GLY A 278 -18.38 -9.33 4.14
CA GLY A 278 -17.96 -8.39 5.17
C GLY A 278 -19.04 -8.17 6.23
N ALA A 279 -20.28 -7.93 5.80
CA ALA A 279 -21.43 -7.81 6.70
C ALA A 279 -21.67 -9.09 7.51
N TRP A 280 -21.57 -10.26 6.87
CA TRP A 280 -21.75 -11.56 7.53
C TRP A 280 -20.69 -11.86 8.59
N LEU A 281 -19.44 -11.44 8.34
CA LEU A 281 -18.32 -11.59 9.28
C LEU A 281 -18.31 -10.52 10.40
N GLY A 282 -19.27 -9.59 10.41
CA GLY A 282 -19.35 -8.53 11.40
C GLY A 282 -18.34 -7.39 11.19
N MET A 283 -17.82 -7.23 9.98
CA MET A 283 -16.97 -6.08 9.64
C MET A 283 -17.84 -4.80 9.61
N PRO A 284 -17.44 -3.72 10.28
CA PRO A 284 -18.18 -2.46 10.24
C PRO A 284 -18.14 -1.89 8.82
N LEU A 285 -19.34 -1.56 8.30
CA LEU A 285 -19.56 -1.09 6.94
C LEU A 285 -20.37 0.21 6.99
N ASP A 286 -19.69 1.34 7.16
CA ASP A 286 -20.35 2.65 7.24
C ASP A 286 -20.90 3.10 5.87
N HIS A 287 -20.15 2.80 4.79
CA HIS A 287 -20.48 3.23 3.42
C HIS A 287 -20.46 2.04 2.43
N PRO A 288 -21.37 1.05 2.59
CA PRO A 288 -21.35 -0.18 1.80
C PRO A 288 -21.58 0.06 0.31
N TRP A 289 -22.37 1.09 -0.05
CA TRP A 289 -22.64 1.43 -1.44
C TRP A 289 -21.39 2.00 -2.15
N GLN A 290 -20.69 2.93 -1.50
CA GLN A 290 -19.44 3.51 -2.02
C GLN A 290 -18.34 2.44 -2.10
N LEU A 291 -18.26 1.56 -1.09
CA LEU A 291 -17.33 0.43 -1.09
C LEU A 291 -17.62 -0.53 -2.25
N TRP A 292 -18.90 -0.82 -2.50
CA TRP A 292 -19.32 -1.63 -3.64
C TRP A 292 -18.95 -0.97 -4.98
N LEU A 293 -19.31 0.30 -5.20
CA LEU A 293 -18.97 1.01 -6.44
C LEU A 293 -17.46 1.08 -6.68
N LEU A 294 -16.69 1.37 -5.64
CA LEU A 294 -15.22 1.35 -5.69
C LEU A 294 -14.74 -0.05 -6.06
N GLY A 295 -15.27 -1.09 -5.43
CA GLY A 295 -14.90 -2.48 -5.70
C GLY A 295 -15.18 -2.89 -7.14
N VAL A 296 -16.34 -2.54 -7.70
CA VAL A 296 -16.68 -2.77 -9.11
C VAL A 296 -15.66 -2.10 -10.03
N LEU A 297 -15.37 -0.82 -9.80
CA LEU A 297 -14.41 -0.06 -10.61
C LEU A 297 -13.01 -0.67 -10.54
N VAL A 298 -12.53 -1.01 -9.34
CA VAL A 298 -11.20 -1.58 -9.12
C VAL A 298 -11.06 -2.94 -9.77
N ILE A 299 -12.01 -3.85 -9.55
CA ILE A 299 -11.97 -5.20 -10.14
C ILE A 299 -11.97 -5.09 -11.66
N ALA A 300 -12.82 -4.25 -12.24
CA ALA A 300 -12.87 -4.02 -13.68
C ALA A 300 -11.57 -3.41 -14.23
N ALA A 301 -11.03 -2.38 -13.58
CA ALA A 301 -9.79 -1.72 -14.00
C ALA A 301 -8.59 -2.68 -13.99
N VAL A 302 -8.39 -3.40 -12.89
CA VAL A 302 -7.32 -4.40 -12.75
C VAL A 302 -7.48 -5.49 -13.80
N ALA A 303 -8.69 -6.00 -14.00
CA ALA A 303 -8.96 -7.06 -14.97
C ALA A 303 -8.68 -6.63 -16.41
N VAL A 304 -9.10 -5.41 -16.78
CA VAL A 304 -8.85 -4.86 -18.10
C VAL A 304 -7.36 -4.70 -18.37
N VAL A 305 -6.61 -4.15 -17.42
CA VAL A 305 -5.15 -3.99 -17.55
C VAL A 305 -4.45 -5.35 -17.64
N ALA A 306 -4.79 -6.30 -16.76
CA ALA A 306 -4.22 -7.65 -16.80
C ALA A 306 -4.50 -8.36 -18.12
N GLN A 307 -5.75 -8.29 -18.62
CA GLN A 307 -6.11 -8.89 -19.91
C GLN A 307 -5.47 -8.17 -21.09
N ALA A 308 -5.27 -6.86 -21.05
CA ALA A 308 -4.52 -6.14 -22.07
C ALA A 308 -3.07 -6.64 -22.11
N ILE A 309 -2.40 -6.77 -20.96
CA ILE A 309 -1.03 -7.28 -20.86
C ILE A 309 -0.94 -8.71 -21.42
N LEU A 310 -1.83 -9.61 -20.99
CA LEU A 310 -1.92 -10.99 -21.51
C LEU A 310 -2.22 -11.02 -23.01
N ALA A 311 -3.13 -10.15 -23.47
CA ALA A 311 -3.50 -10.02 -24.87
C ALA A 311 -2.46 -9.27 -25.70
N LEU A 312 -1.34 -8.79 -25.15
CA LEU A 312 -0.21 -8.28 -25.93
C LEU A 312 0.97 -9.23 -25.86
N LEU A 313 1.34 -9.65 -24.66
CA LEU A 313 2.56 -10.41 -24.37
C LEU A 313 2.37 -11.93 -24.29
N GLY A 314 1.14 -12.44 -24.31
CA GLY A 314 0.85 -13.87 -24.17
C GLY A 314 1.28 -14.40 -22.80
N GLY A 315 1.95 -15.56 -22.76
CA GLY A 315 2.41 -16.18 -21.51
C GLY A 315 3.39 -15.30 -20.69
N LEU A 316 4.22 -14.49 -21.35
CA LEU A 316 5.07 -13.50 -20.66
C LEU A 316 4.24 -12.44 -19.93
N GLY A 317 3.06 -12.12 -20.45
CA GLY A 317 2.12 -11.19 -19.82
C GLY A 317 1.61 -11.68 -18.47
N MET A 318 1.56 -12.99 -18.24
CA MET A 318 1.19 -13.56 -16.95
C MET A 318 2.25 -13.24 -15.90
N ILE A 319 3.54 -13.40 -16.24
CA ILE A 319 4.66 -13.10 -15.34
C ILE A 319 4.67 -11.60 -15.00
N VAL A 320 4.53 -10.74 -16.02
CA VAL A 320 4.46 -9.29 -15.83
C VAL A 320 3.29 -8.90 -14.93
N SER A 321 2.11 -9.47 -15.17
CA SER A 321 0.91 -9.19 -14.36
C SER A 321 1.05 -9.70 -12.93
N LEU A 322 1.64 -10.88 -12.73
CA LEU A 322 1.92 -11.42 -11.40
C LEU A 322 2.89 -10.53 -10.62
N LEU A 323 3.94 -10.02 -11.27
CA LEU A 323 4.87 -9.08 -10.65
C LEU A 323 4.14 -7.79 -10.23
N LEU A 324 3.34 -7.23 -11.13
CA LEU A 324 2.64 -5.97 -10.91
C LEU A 324 1.55 -6.06 -9.84
N PHE A 325 0.67 -7.07 -9.90
CA PHE A 325 -0.54 -7.14 -9.06
C PHE A 325 -0.39 -7.98 -7.79
N VAL A 326 0.67 -8.79 -7.67
CA VAL A 326 0.85 -9.69 -6.52
C VAL A 326 2.18 -9.44 -5.81
N VAL A 327 3.29 -9.40 -6.55
CA VAL A 327 4.62 -9.28 -5.92
C VAL A 327 4.86 -7.86 -5.39
N LEU A 328 4.54 -6.82 -6.16
CA LEU A 328 4.73 -5.44 -5.70
C LEU A 328 3.63 -4.96 -4.75
N ALA A 329 2.47 -5.62 -4.77
CA ALA A 329 1.27 -5.26 -4.02
C ALA A 329 1.52 -4.99 -2.53
N ILE A 330 2.07 -5.96 -1.82
CA ILE A 330 2.20 -5.90 -0.36
C ILE A 330 3.17 -4.80 0.08
N PRO A 331 4.45 -4.79 -0.36
CA PRO A 331 5.42 -3.82 0.12
C PRO A 331 5.08 -2.38 -0.25
N SER A 332 4.44 -2.15 -1.41
CA SER A 332 4.09 -0.79 -1.86
C SER A 332 2.71 -0.31 -1.42
N SER A 333 1.84 -1.19 -0.89
CA SER A 333 0.47 -0.83 -0.49
C SER A 333 0.36 0.30 0.54
N GLY A 334 1.35 0.43 1.43
CA GLY A 334 1.27 1.29 2.62
C GLY A 334 0.31 0.77 3.69
N GLY A 335 -0.19 -0.47 3.56
CA GLY A 335 -1.22 -1.03 4.43
C GLY A 335 -0.71 -1.42 5.82
N THR A 336 0.44 -2.10 5.88
CA THR A 336 1.05 -2.57 7.12
C THR A 336 2.10 -1.61 7.66
N THR A 337 2.79 -0.88 6.79
CA THR A 337 3.82 0.12 7.13
C THR A 337 3.44 1.42 6.42
N PRO A 338 3.45 2.57 7.12
CA PRO A 338 3.15 3.85 6.48
C PRO A 338 4.18 4.15 5.38
N LEU A 339 3.76 4.79 4.27
CA LEU A 339 4.62 5.01 3.10
C LEU A 339 5.86 5.85 3.41
N GLU A 340 5.70 6.76 4.35
CA GLU A 340 6.73 7.66 4.84
C GLU A 340 7.81 6.92 5.62
N ALA A 341 7.59 5.65 5.99
CA ALA A 341 8.57 4.78 6.65
C ALA A 341 9.11 3.69 5.72
N LEU A 342 8.84 3.79 4.40
CA LEU A 342 9.34 2.85 3.40
C LEU A 342 10.60 3.38 2.70
N PRO A 343 11.51 2.48 2.27
CA PRO A 343 12.64 2.86 1.42
C PRO A 343 12.22 3.64 0.16
N PRO A 344 13.05 4.56 -0.35
CA PRO A 344 12.67 5.46 -1.46
C PRO A 344 12.18 4.75 -2.72
N PHE A 345 12.79 3.61 -3.07
CA PHE A 345 12.37 2.81 -4.22
C PHE A 345 10.95 2.27 -4.07
N ILE A 346 10.59 1.78 -2.88
CA ILE A 346 9.25 1.24 -2.62
C ILE A 346 8.22 2.37 -2.59
N ARG A 347 8.58 3.53 -2.01
CA ARG A 347 7.74 4.73 -2.00
C ARG A 347 7.43 5.22 -3.42
N PHE A 348 8.44 5.25 -4.30
CA PHE A 348 8.26 5.56 -5.72
C PHE A 348 7.30 4.58 -6.42
N LEU A 349 7.46 3.27 -6.18
CA LEU A 349 6.54 2.27 -6.75
C LEU A 349 5.10 2.52 -6.32
N ALA A 350 4.86 2.88 -5.05
CA ALA A 350 3.53 3.12 -4.53
C ALA A 350 2.79 4.29 -5.21
N GLU A 351 3.48 5.23 -5.86
CA GLU A 351 2.83 6.36 -6.53
C GLU A 351 1.90 5.92 -7.66
N PHE A 352 2.23 4.82 -8.34
CA PHE A 352 1.46 4.29 -9.46
C PHE A 352 0.93 2.87 -9.24
N GLU A 353 1.43 2.15 -8.22
CA GLU A 353 1.01 0.77 -7.96
C GLU A 353 -0.48 0.71 -7.60
N PRO A 354 -1.27 -0.22 -8.19
CA PRO A 354 -2.71 -0.29 -8.00
C PRO A 354 -3.14 -0.49 -6.54
N VAL A 355 -2.54 -1.42 -5.81
CA VAL A 355 -2.94 -1.81 -4.45
C VAL A 355 -2.81 -0.65 -3.48
N HIS A 356 -1.78 0.20 -3.59
CA HIS A 356 -1.68 1.41 -2.78
C HIS A 356 -2.92 2.33 -2.96
N GLN A 357 -3.30 2.59 -4.21
CA GLN A 357 -4.45 3.45 -4.52
C GLN A 357 -5.75 2.82 -4.02
N VAL A 358 -5.91 1.50 -4.22
CA VAL A 358 -7.09 0.76 -3.76
C VAL A 358 -7.17 0.73 -2.23
N TYR A 359 -6.04 0.57 -1.53
CA TYR A 359 -5.97 0.61 -0.08
C TYR A 359 -6.44 1.94 0.48
N VAL A 360 -5.94 3.05 -0.05
CA VAL A 360 -6.32 4.40 0.38
C VAL A 360 -7.82 4.66 0.16
N GLY A 361 -8.38 4.22 -0.97
CA GLY A 361 -9.83 4.33 -1.24
C GLY A 361 -10.69 3.43 -0.35
N THR A 362 -10.26 2.20 -0.13
CA THR A 362 -10.96 1.22 0.72
C THR A 362 -10.96 1.68 2.17
N ARG A 363 -9.83 2.18 2.66
CA ARG A 363 -9.70 2.79 3.99
C ARG A 363 -10.61 4.01 4.14
N SER A 364 -10.70 4.86 3.11
CA SER A 364 -11.61 6.00 3.09
C SER A 364 -13.07 5.56 3.23
N ALA A 365 -13.49 4.57 2.45
CA ALA A 365 -14.85 4.04 2.47
C ALA A 365 -15.21 3.34 3.79
N LEU A 366 -14.26 2.65 4.42
CA LEU A 366 -14.50 1.90 5.66
C LEU A 366 -14.44 2.77 6.91
N TYR A 367 -13.53 3.76 6.98
CA TYR A 367 -13.20 4.43 8.25
C TYR A 367 -13.32 5.96 8.24
N TYR A 368 -13.36 6.60 7.06
CA TYR A 368 -13.22 8.05 6.92
C TYR A 368 -14.31 8.70 6.09
N GLY A 369 -15.53 8.17 6.14
CA GLY A 369 -16.70 8.86 5.60
C GLY A 369 -16.87 8.76 4.08
N ALA A 370 -16.01 8.00 3.38
CA ALA A 370 -16.00 7.91 1.91
C ALA A 370 -15.92 9.29 1.21
N THR A 371 -15.21 10.25 1.80
CA THR A 371 -15.07 11.60 1.25
C THR A 371 -14.00 11.66 0.16
N TRP A 372 -14.11 12.63 -0.75
CA TRP A 372 -13.15 12.81 -1.84
C TRP A 372 -11.71 13.01 -1.33
N ASP A 373 -11.57 13.80 -0.25
CA ASP A 373 -10.28 14.21 0.32
C ASP A 373 -9.65 13.20 1.29
N SER A 374 -10.42 12.20 1.77
CA SER A 374 -9.90 11.13 2.66
C SER A 374 -9.23 9.98 1.90
N GLY A 375 -9.18 10.06 0.56
CA GLY A 375 -8.50 9.10 -0.29
C GLY A 375 -9.38 8.44 -1.36
N LEU A 376 -10.71 8.52 -1.24
CA LEU A 376 -11.62 7.93 -2.23
C LEU A 376 -11.43 8.54 -3.62
N GLY A 377 -11.29 9.87 -3.70
CA GLY A 377 -11.13 10.58 -4.96
C GLY A 377 -9.89 10.11 -5.72
N ARG A 378 -8.76 9.96 -5.01
CA ARG A 378 -7.51 9.46 -5.57
C ARG A 378 -7.65 8.03 -6.10
N ALA A 379 -8.28 7.14 -5.32
CA ALA A 379 -8.50 5.75 -5.72
C ALA A 379 -9.41 5.62 -6.96
N VAL A 380 -10.51 6.38 -7.00
CA VAL A 380 -11.44 6.42 -8.14
C VAL A 380 -10.74 6.95 -9.39
N LEU A 381 -10.02 8.07 -9.28
CA LEU A 381 -9.28 8.64 -10.41
C LEU A 381 -8.21 7.69 -10.93
N ALA A 382 -7.38 7.12 -10.05
CA ALA A 382 -6.33 6.18 -10.44
C ALA A 382 -6.92 4.93 -11.12
N SER A 383 -7.99 4.36 -10.57
CA SER A 383 -8.67 3.19 -11.16
C SER A 383 -9.33 3.52 -12.50
N ALA A 384 -9.96 4.68 -12.63
CA ALA A 384 -10.56 5.14 -13.88
C ALA A 384 -9.49 5.39 -14.97
N VAL A 385 -8.37 6.03 -14.61
CA VAL A 385 -7.24 6.24 -15.52
C VAL A 385 -6.67 4.89 -15.96
N ALA A 386 -6.43 3.96 -15.02
CA ALA A 386 -5.95 2.62 -15.34
C ALA A 386 -6.90 1.86 -16.26
N LEU A 387 -8.21 1.95 -16.02
CA LEU A 387 -9.25 1.36 -16.88
C LEU A 387 -9.19 1.95 -18.30
N VAL A 388 -9.19 3.27 -18.44
CA VAL A 388 -9.14 3.94 -19.75
C VAL A 388 -7.86 3.61 -20.50
N LEU A 389 -6.71 3.66 -19.83
CA LEU A 389 -5.42 3.29 -20.43
C LEU A 389 -5.39 1.82 -20.83
N GLY A 390 -5.88 0.91 -19.99
CA GLY A 390 -5.96 -0.51 -20.29
C GLY A 390 -6.85 -0.81 -21.50
N LEU A 391 -8.03 -0.16 -21.58
CA LEU A 391 -8.92 -0.25 -22.73
C LEU A 391 -8.24 0.27 -24.00
N ALA A 392 -7.61 1.45 -23.95
CA ALA A 392 -6.96 2.06 -25.10
C ALA A 392 -5.76 1.22 -25.59
N VAL A 393 -4.85 0.85 -24.69
CA VAL A 393 -3.64 0.07 -25.01
C VAL A 393 -4.01 -1.32 -25.49
N GLY A 394 -4.95 -2.00 -24.82
CA GLY A 394 -5.41 -3.33 -25.23
C GLY A 394 -6.11 -3.30 -26.60
N TYR A 395 -6.99 -2.33 -26.83
CA TYR A 395 -7.72 -2.20 -28.08
C TYR A 395 -6.80 -1.85 -29.25
N LEU A 396 -5.98 -0.79 -29.10
CA LEU A 396 -5.07 -0.34 -30.14
C LEU A 396 -4.00 -1.39 -30.44
N GLY A 397 -3.43 -2.00 -29.41
CA GLY A 397 -2.41 -3.03 -29.57
C GLY A 397 -2.97 -4.25 -30.29
N THR A 398 -4.11 -4.80 -29.88
CA THR A 398 -4.73 -5.95 -30.57
C THR A 398 -5.18 -5.62 -31.99
N ARG A 399 -5.66 -4.40 -32.25
CA ARG A 399 -5.99 -3.93 -33.61
C ARG A 399 -4.76 -3.92 -34.53
N VAL A 400 -3.58 -3.59 -34.01
CA VAL A 400 -2.33 -3.64 -34.79
C VAL A 400 -1.95 -5.09 -35.12
N TYR A 401 -2.12 -6.03 -34.18
CA TYR A 401 -1.91 -7.46 -34.45
C TYR A 401 -2.87 -7.96 -35.54
N ASP A 402 -4.16 -7.65 -35.42
CA ASP A 402 -5.18 -8.07 -36.37
C ASP A 402 -4.91 -7.47 -37.77
N ARG A 403 -4.53 -6.19 -37.86
CA ARG A 403 -4.15 -5.54 -39.14
C ARG A 403 -2.91 -6.13 -39.79
N LYS A 404 -1.95 -6.63 -39.00
CA LYS A 404 -0.72 -7.27 -39.50
C LYS A 404 -0.91 -8.75 -39.84
N GLY A 405 -2.12 -9.30 -39.69
CA GLY A 405 -2.38 -10.72 -39.96
C GLY A 405 -1.69 -11.67 -38.98
N LEU A 406 -1.30 -11.19 -37.79
CA LEU A 406 -0.66 -12.01 -36.76
C LEU A 406 -1.72 -12.80 -35.97
N VAL A 407 -2.41 -13.68 -36.65
CA VAL A 407 -3.47 -14.55 -36.09
C VAL A 407 -2.88 -15.66 -35.22
N ARG A 408 -3.60 -16.01 -34.15
CA ARG A 408 -3.29 -17.17 -33.30
C ARG A 408 -3.71 -18.47 -34.00
N GLY A 409 -3.02 -18.83 -35.07
CA GLY A 409 -3.23 -20.09 -35.78
C GLY A 409 -2.16 -21.14 -35.44
N HIS A 410 -2.53 -22.42 -35.46
CA HIS A 410 -1.54 -23.50 -35.47
C HIS A 410 -0.81 -23.46 -36.81
N THR A 411 0.46 -23.03 -36.81
CA THR A 411 1.36 -23.32 -37.91
C THR A 411 1.70 -24.81 -37.82
N VAL A 412 1.04 -25.64 -38.61
CA VAL A 412 1.51 -27.01 -38.84
C VAL A 412 2.92 -26.86 -39.43
N PRO A 413 3.97 -27.42 -38.80
CA PRO A 413 5.28 -27.40 -39.41
C PRO A 413 5.14 -28.07 -40.78
N ALA A 414 5.59 -27.38 -41.84
CA ALA A 414 5.59 -27.94 -43.18
C ALA A 414 6.26 -29.31 -43.10
N ALA A 415 5.54 -30.36 -43.49
CA ALA A 415 6.11 -31.69 -43.57
C ALA A 415 7.36 -31.59 -44.45
N ALA A 416 8.53 -31.82 -43.84
CA ALA A 416 9.82 -31.78 -44.50
C ALA A 416 10.01 -33.01 -45.39
#